data_AF-A0A604D3S5-F1
#
_entry.id   AF-A0A604D3S5-F1
#
_cell.length_a   1.000
_cell.length_b   1.000
_cell.length_c   1.000
_cell.angle_alpha   90.00
_cell.angle_beta   90.00
_cell.angle_gamma   90.00
#
_symmetry.space_group_name_H-M   'P 1'
#
loop_
_entity.id
_entity.type
_entity.pdbx_description
1 polymer ?
#
loop_
_entity_poly.entity_id
_entity_poly.type
_entity_poly.pdbx_seq_one_letter_code
_entity_poly.pdbx_strand_id
1 'polypeptide(L)'
;MSLRVRQIDRREWLLAQTATECQRHGREATLEYPTRQGMWVRLSDAEKRWSAWIKPGDWLEHVSPALAGAAVSAGAEHLVVPWLAATERPFELPVPHLSCRRLCVENPVPGSALPEGKLLHIMSDRGGLWFEHLPELPAVGGGRPKMLRWPLRFVIGSSD
;
A
#
# COMPACT_ATOMS: atom_id res chain seq x y z
N MET A 1 4.46 34.45 -17.85
CA MET A 1 3.76 33.54 -16.93
C MET A 1 4.41 32.17 -17.02
N SER A 2 5.07 31.70 -15.97
CA SER A 2 5.77 30.41 -15.96
C SER A 2 4.81 29.29 -15.55
N LEU A 3 4.52 28.38 -16.48
CA LEU A 3 3.82 27.14 -16.19
C LEU A 3 4.76 26.25 -15.38
N ARG A 4 4.63 26.27 -14.04
CA ARG A 4 5.30 25.30 -13.17
C ARG A 4 4.61 23.95 -13.37
N VAL A 5 5.16 23.12 -14.23
CA VAL A 5 4.84 21.69 -14.25
C VAL A 5 5.23 21.15 -12.88
N ARG A 6 4.23 20.94 -12.01
CA ARG A 6 4.44 20.22 -10.75
C ARG A 6 4.86 18.81 -11.16
N GLN A 7 6.12 18.47 -10.93
CA GLN A 7 6.62 17.11 -11.06
C GLN A 7 5.85 16.28 -10.03
N ILE A 8 4.75 15.65 -10.46
CA ILE A 8 3.99 14.75 -9.62
C ILE A 8 4.91 13.56 -9.35
N ASP A 9 5.18 13.28 -8.08
CA ASP A 9 5.93 12.10 -7.69
C ASP A 9 5.16 10.87 -8.20
N ARG A 10 5.81 10.10 -9.08
CA ARG A 10 5.21 8.93 -9.74
C ARG A 10 4.66 7.94 -8.72
N ARG A 11 5.29 7.85 -7.55
CA ARG A 11 4.83 7.02 -6.43
C ARG A 11 3.51 7.53 -5.86
N GLU A 12 3.43 8.81 -5.53
CA GLU A 12 2.21 9.42 -4.97
C GLU A 12 1.04 9.33 -5.96
N TRP A 13 1.31 9.49 -7.25
CA TRP A 13 0.31 9.29 -8.30
C TRP A 13 -0.23 7.85 -8.34
N LEU A 14 0.64 6.84 -8.25
CA LEU A 14 0.23 5.42 -8.22
C LEU A 14 -0.60 5.09 -6.98
N LEU A 15 -0.20 5.61 -5.81
CA LEU A 15 -0.98 5.47 -4.57
C LEU A 15 -2.37 6.09 -4.72
N ALA A 16 -2.46 7.31 -5.26
CA ALA A 16 -3.74 8.00 -5.48
C ALA A 16 -4.65 7.30 -6.50
N GLN A 17 -4.08 6.78 -7.60
CA GLN A 17 -4.84 6.01 -8.57
C GLN A 17 -5.41 4.73 -7.96
N THR A 18 -4.61 4.01 -7.18
CA THR A 18 -5.03 2.76 -6.56
C THR A 18 -6.07 2.99 -5.46
N ALA A 19 -5.95 4.11 -4.72
CA ALA A 19 -6.99 4.55 -3.78
C ALA A 19 -8.33 4.74 -4.48
N THR A 20 -8.32 5.44 -5.62
CA THR A 20 -9.51 5.68 -6.43
C THR A 20 -10.12 4.37 -6.93
N GLU A 21 -9.30 3.42 -7.40
CA GLU A 21 -9.77 2.11 -7.84
C GLU A 21 -10.40 1.33 -6.67
N CYS A 22 -9.77 1.29 -5.50
CA CYS A 22 -10.32 0.63 -4.31
C CYS A 22 -11.68 1.22 -3.91
N GLN A 23 -11.82 2.55 -3.92
CA GLN A 23 -13.08 3.23 -3.64
C GLN A 23 -14.17 2.86 -4.65
N ARG A 24 -13.82 2.70 -5.94
CA ARG A 24 -14.76 2.23 -6.97
C ARG A 24 -15.26 0.80 -6.74
N HIS A 25 -14.43 -0.05 -6.13
CA HIS A 25 -14.82 -1.39 -5.69
C HIS A 25 -15.46 -1.42 -4.29
N GLY A 26 -15.86 -0.26 -3.75
CA GLY A 26 -16.58 -0.15 -2.48
C GLY A 26 -15.72 -0.37 -1.24
N ARG A 27 -14.41 -0.19 -1.35
CA ARG A 27 -13.47 -0.37 -0.23
C ARG A 27 -12.91 0.96 0.22
N GLU A 28 -12.78 1.12 1.53
CA GLU A 28 -12.23 2.33 2.13
C GLU A 28 -10.71 2.36 1.90
N ALA A 29 -10.27 3.37 1.14
CA ALA A 29 -8.88 3.57 0.79
C ALA A 29 -8.54 5.06 0.80
N THR A 30 -7.55 5.46 1.60
CA THR A 30 -7.17 6.86 1.82
C THR A 30 -5.65 7.03 1.75
N LEU A 31 -5.18 8.22 1.36
CA LEU A 31 -3.76 8.58 1.46
C LEU A 31 -3.52 9.38 2.73
N GLU A 32 -2.82 8.77 3.67
CA GLU A 32 -2.61 9.32 5.01
C GLU A 32 -1.21 9.01 5.56
N TYR A 33 -0.84 9.71 6.63
CA TYR A 33 0.43 9.49 7.31
C TYR A 33 0.23 8.40 8.36
N PRO A 34 1.00 7.30 8.32
CA PRO A 34 0.93 6.27 9.35
C PRO A 34 1.39 6.83 10.70
N THR A 35 0.77 6.34 11.77
CA THR A 35 1.23 6.69 13.13
C THR A 35 2.65 6.15 13.34
N ARG A 36 3.55 6.95 13.88
CA ARG A 36 4.94 6.54 14.15
C ARG A 36 5.12 5.72 15.44
N GLN A 37 4.02 5.35 16.09
CA GLN A 37 4.00 4.64 17.36
C GLN A 37 3.97 3.12 17.15
N GLY A 38 4.53 2.40 18.12
CA GLY A 38 4.50 0.94 18.18
C GLY A 38 5.45 0.26 17.18
N MET A 39 5.28 -1.05 17.09
CA MET A 39 6.03 -1.91 16.18
C MET A 39 5.24 -2.13 14.90
N TRP A 40 5.95 -2.03 13.79
CA TRP A 40 5.44 -2.19 12.44
C TRP A 40 6.14 -3.34 11.76
N VAL A 41 5.42 -4.03 10.89
CA VAL A 41 5.95 -5.14 10.12
C VAL A 41 5.73 -4.86 8.65
N ARG A 42 6.80 -5.00 7.86
CA ARG A 42 6.72 -4.92 6.41
C ARG A 42 6.24 -6.24 5.85
N LEU A 43 5.27 -6.15 4.96
CA LEU A 43 4.70 -7.23 4.19
C LEU A 43 4.97 -6.96 2.72
N SER A 44 5.31 -8.01 1.98
CA SER A 44 5.36 -7.97 0.53
C SER A 44 4.75 -9.24 -0.04
N ASP A 45 4.34 -9.20 -1.31
CA ASP A 45 4.09 -10.44 -2.02
C ASP A 45 5.41 -11.19 -2.28
N ALA A 46 5.31 -12.49 -2.54
CA ALA A 46 6.47 -13.33 -2.84
C ALA A 46 7.30 -12.81 -4.04
N GLU A 47 6.67 -12.11 -4.98
CA GLU A 47 7.30 -11.50 -6.16
C GLU A 47 7.83 -10.07 -5.89
N LYS A 48 7.64 -9.51 -4.69
CA LYS A 48 7.99 -8.14 -4.29
C LYS A 48 7.45 -7.04 -5.23
N ARG A 49 6.31 -7.29 -5.87
CA ARG A 49 5.59 -6.33 -6.71
C ARG A 49 4.90 -5.25 -5.88
N TRP A 50 4.52 -5.55 -4.65
CA TRP A 50 4.03 -4.53 -3.70
C TRP A 50 4.64 -4.73 -2.33
N SER A 51 4.64 -3.64 -1.55
CA SER A 51 4.97 -3.70 -0.13
C SER A 51 4.02 -2.83 0.69
N ALA A 52 3.55 -3.38 1.80
CA ALA A 52 2.69 -2.71 2.75
C ALA A 52 3.24 -2.85 4.17
N TRP A 53 2.73 -2.02 5.07
CA TRP A 53 3.04 -2.02 6.48
C TRP A 53 1.78 -2.35 7.27
N ILE A 54 1.97 -3.10 8.36
CA ILE A 54 0.91 -3.34 9.34
C ILE A 54 1.47 -3.17 10.75
N LYS A 55 0.57 -2.93 11.69
CA LYS A 55 0.84 -3.16 13.11
C LYS A 55 0.31 -4.54 13.49
N PRO A 56 1.16 -5.46 13.98
CA PRO A 56 0.71 -6.79 14.39
C PRO A 56 -0.36 -6.76 15.48
N GLY A 57 -0.27 -5.80 16.43
CA GLY A 57 -1.26 -5.60 17.48
C GLY A 57 -2.63 -5.26 16.92
N ASP A 58 -2.72 -4.17 16.13
CA ASP A 58 -3.96 -3.72 15.50
C ASP A 58 -4.55 -4.81 14.59
N TRP A 59 -3.70 -5.55 13.86
CA TRP A 59 -4.12 -6.69 13.05
C TRP A 59 -4.76 -7.79 13.92
N LEU A 60 -4.09 -8.19 15.00
CA LEU A 60 -4.58 -9.24 15.88
C LEU A 60 -5.88 -8.84 16.56
N GLU A 61 -5.97 -7.59 17.03
CA GLU A 61 -7.18 -7.03 17.62
C GLU A 61 -8.35 -7.04 16.63
N HIS A 62 -8.09 -6.72 15.36
CA HIS A 62 -9.13 -6.76 14.33
C HIS A 62 -9.57 -8.17 13.95
N VAL A 63 -8.64 -9.13 13.86
CA VAL A 63 -8.95 -10.53 13.53
C VAL A 63 -9.63 -11.25 14.69
N SER A 64 -9.19 -11.00 15.92
CA SER A 64 -9.77 -11.58 17.13
C SER A 64 -9.39 -10.77 18.38
N PRO A 65 -10.30 -9.91 18.89
CA PRO A 65 -10.05 -9.15 20.12
C PRO A 65 -9.74 -10.06 21.32
N ALA A 66 -10.41 -11.22 21.40
CA ALA A 66 -10.18 -12.19 22.47
C ALA A 66 -8.75 -12.76 22.43
N LEU A 67 -8.25 -13.08 21.23
CA LEU A 67 -6.89 -13.58 21.06
C LEU A 67 -5.85 -12.48 21.27
N ALA A 68 -6.15 -11.23 20.90
CA ALA A 68 -5.30 -10.09 21.21
C ALA A 68 -5.12 -9.92 22.72
N GLY A 69 -6.22 -9.95 23.48
CA GLY A 69 -6.17 -9.88 24.94
C GLY A 69 -5.41 -11.06 25.55
N ALA A 70 -5.60 -12.27 25.02
CA ALA A 70 -4.88 -13.46 25.47
C ALA A 70 -3.38 -13.39 25.16
N ALA A 71 -2.99 -12.94 23.96
CA ALA A 71 -1.61 -12.80 23.56
C ALA A 71 -0.87 -11.79 24.45
N VAL A 72 -1.50 -10.64 24.75
CA VAL A 72 -0.96 -9.65 25.68
C VAL A 72 -0.83 -10.21 27.09
N SER A 73 -1.89 -10.86 27.60
CA SER A 73 -1.86 -11.44 28.95
C SER A 73 -0.80 -12.53 29.11
N ALA A 74 -0.49 -13.25 28.03
CA ALA A 74 0.48 -14.34 27.99
C ALA A 74 1.90 -13.90 27.60
N GLY A 75 2.14 -12.63 27.25
CA GLY A 75 3.44 -12.16 26.71
C GLY A 75 3.81 -12.81 25.36
N ALA A 76 2.80 -13.21 24.59
CA ALA A 76 2.92 -13.97 23.35
C ALA A 76 2.81 -13.08 22.09
N GLU A 77 2.91 -11.75 22.21
CA GLU A 77 2.80 -10.81 21.08
C GLU A 77 3.89 -11.04 20.03
N HIS A 78 5.03 -11.59 20.46
CA HIS A 78 6.12 -11.99 19.57
C HIS A 78 5.72 -13.11 18.58
N LEU A 79 4.67 -13.89 18.87
CA LEU A 79 4.19 -14.97 18.01
C LEU A 79 3.26 -14.49 16.88
N VAL A 80 2.78 -13.25 16.93
CA VAL A 80 1.85 -12.71 15.93
C VAL A 80 2.48 -12.68 14.54
N VAL A 81 3.76 -12.34 14.45
CA VAL A 81 4.48 -12.23 13.18
C VAL A 81 4.75 -13.59 12.52
N PRO A 82 5.28 -14.60 13.24
CA PRO A 82 5.33 -15.97 12.72
C PRO A 82 3.97 -16.51 12.29
N TRP A 83 2.91 -16.22 13.04
CA TRP A 83 1.57 -16.69 12.70
C TRP A 83 1.03 -16.04 11.42
N LEU A 84 1.21 -14.73 11.28
CA LEU A 84 0.88 -14.00 10.06
C LEU A 84 1.61 -14.58 8.84
N ALA A 85 2.91 -14.87 8.99
CA ALA A 85 3.73 -15.45 7.92
C ALA A 85 3.28 -16.87 7.51
N ALA A 86 2.76 -17.64 8.46
CA ALA A 86 2.24 -18.99 8.22
C ALA A 86 0.82 -19.01 7.61
N THR A 87 0.12 -17.87 7.59
CA THR A 87 -1.26 -17.79 7.10
C THR A 87 -1.28 -17.70 5.56
N GLU A 88 -1.98 -18.61 4.89
CA GLU A 88 -1.99 -18.66 3.41
C GLU A 88 -2.71 -17.47 2.74
N ARG A 89 -3.69 -16.85 3.39
CA ARG A 89 -4.36 -15.65 2.89
C ARG A 89 -4.69 -14.73 4.05
N PRO A 90 -3.70 -13.96 4.54
CA PRO A 90 -3.90 -13.12 5.71
C PRO A 90 -4.75 -11.88 5.40
N PHE A 91 -4.92 -11.52 4.12
CA PHE A 91 -5.75 -10.39 3.68
C PHE A 91 -6.48 -10.72 2.38
N GLU A 92 -7.73 -10.28 2.26
CA GLU A 92 -8.50 -10.34 1.02
C GLU A 92 -8.57 -8.94 0.39
N LEU A 93 -7.70 -8.68 -0.58
CA LEU A 93 -7.62 -7.40 -1.26
C LEU A 93 -8.57 -7.36 -2.47
N PRO A 94 -9.34 -6.26 -2.63
CA PRO A 94 -10.34 -6.16 -3.70
C PRO A 94 -9.73 -6.06 -5.10
N VAL A 95 -8.47 -5.62 -5.18
CA VAL A 95 -7.83 -5.34 -6.46
C VAL A 95 -6.97 -6.53 -6.89
N PRO A 96 -7.22 -7.15 -8.06
CA PRO A 96 -6.56 -8.40 -8.46
C PRO A 96 -5.03 -8.32 -8.49
N HIS A 97 -4.47 -7.17 -8.85
CA HIS A 97 -3.01 -6.98 -8.94
C HIS A 97 -2.32 -6.87 -7.56
N LEU A 98 -3.09 -6.69 -6.48
CA LEU A 98 -2.59 -6.74 -5.10
C LEU A 98 -2.82 -8.11 -4.45
N SER A 99 -3.56 -9.01 -5.12
CA SER A 99 -3.81 -10.35 -4.60
C SER A 99 -2.51 -11.13 -4.41
N CYS A 100 -2.41 -11.82 -3.27
CA CYS A 100 -1.24 -12.61 -2.93
C CYS A 100 -1.66 -13.91 -2.23
N ARG A 101 -0.96 -15.01 -2.54
CA ARG A 101 -1.15 -16.33 -1.89
C ARG A 101 -0.16 -16.62 -0.78
N ARG A 102 0.95 -15.90 -0.68
CA ARG A 102 1.95 -16.05 0.39
C ARG A 102 2.65 -14.73 0.60
N LEU A 103 2.61 -14.24 1.84
CA LEU A 103 3.31 -13.02 2.19
C LEU A 103 4.76 -13.31 2.58
N CYS A 104 5.66 -12.46 2.12
CA CYS A 104 6.96 -12.28 2.71
C CYS A 104 6.81 -11.28 3.86
N VAL A 105 7.03 -11.77 5.08
CA VAL A 105 6.92 -10.99 6.32
C VAL A 105 8.32 -10.70 6.82
N GLU A 106 8.65 -9.42 6.98
CA GLU A 106 9.95 -8.99 7.51
C GLU A 106 9.94 -8.90 9.04
N ASN A 107 11.11 -8.65 9.62
CA ASN A 107 11.23 -8.46 11.07
C ASN A 107 10.49 -7.18 11.52
N PRO A 108 9.91 -7.16 12.73
CA PRO A 108 9.32 -5.95 13.30
C PRO A 108 10.33 -4.82 13.43
N VAL A 109 9.92 -3.63 13.04
CA VAL A 109 10.69 -2.39 13.16
C VAL A 109 9.89 -1.34 13.94
N PRO A 110 10.55 -0.41 14.63
CA PRO A 110 9.85 0.71 15.25
C PRO A 110 9.21 1.62 14.18
N GLY A 111 8.11 2.29 14.51
CA GLY A 111 7.44 3.21 13.58
C GLY A 111 8.31 4.38 13.07
N SER A 112 9.44 4.68 13.73
CA SER A 112 10.45 5.61 13.22
C SER A 112 11.09 5.14 11.90
N ALA A 113 11.13 3.83 11.63
CA ALA A 113 11.66 3.26 10.40
C ALA A 113 10.69 3.32 9.21
N LEU A 114 9.45 3.79 9.42
CA LEU A 114 8.48 3.93 8.34
C LEU A 114 8.92 4.99 7.31
N PRO A 115 8.45 4.91 6.06
CA PRO A 115 8.75 5.90 5.04
C PRO A 115 8.28 7.30 5.42
N GLU A 116 9.08 8.32 5.14
CA GLU A 116 8.66 9.72 5.23
C GLU A 116 7.72 10.04 4.06
N GLY A 117 6.41 10.09 4.32
CA GLY A 117 5.41 10.40 3.32
C GLY A 117 4.03 9.81 3.63
N LYS A 118 3.06 10.15 2.77
CA LYS A 118 1.76 9.50 2.79
C LYS A 118 1.89 8.09 2.24
N LEU A 119 1.18 7.17 2.88
CA LEU A 119 1.00 5.81 2.41
C LEU A 119 -0.48 5.64 2.04
N LEU A 120 -0.75 4.67 1.18
CA LEU A 120 -2.12 4.28 0.87
C LEU A 120 -2.61 3.34 1.97
N HIS A 121 -3.50 3.82 2.82
CA HIS A 121 -4.19 3.00 3.79
C HIS A 121 -5.42 2.37 3.13
N ILE A 122 -5.47 1.04 3.05
CA ILE A 122 -6.63 0.27 2.60
C ILE A 122 -7.14 -0.52 3.79
N MET A 123 -8.42 -0.34 4.10
CA MET A 123 -9.07 -1.15 5.10
C MET A 123 -9.55 -2.48 4.50
N SER A 124 -8.99 -3.58 5.00
CA SER A 124 -9.49 -4.93 4.79
C SER A 124 -10.34 -5.41 5.96
N ASP A 125 -11.08 -6.48 5.73
CA ASP A 125 -11.81 -7.28 6.71
C ASP A 125 -10.92 -7.92 7.80
N ARG A 126 -9.58 -7.87 7.64
CA ARG A 126 -8.61 -8.38 8.61
C ARG A 126 -7.66 -7.31 9.16
N GLY A 127 -8.00 -6.03 8.98
CA GLY A 127 -7.20 -4.91 9.50
C GLY A 127 -6.61 -4.03 8.39
N GLY A 128 -6.06 -2.91 8.83
CA GLY A 128 -5.55 -1.84 7.95
C GLY A 128 -4.20 -2.16 7.34
N LEU A 129 -4.09 -2.00 6.03
CA LEU A 129 -2.85 -2.18 5.28
C LEU A 129 -2.34 -0.85 4.74
N TRP A 130 -1.08 -0.55 5.03
CA TRP A 130 -0.44 0.72 4.66
C TRP A 130 0.55 0.51 3.51
N PHE A 131 0.09 0.67 2.27
CA PHE A 131 0.89 0.43 1.08
C PHE A 131 1.90 1.54 0.83
N GLU A 132 3.15 1.12 0.68
CA GLU A 132 4.29 1.98 0.33
C GLU A 132 4.64 1.88 -1.14
N HIS A 133 4.68 0.65 -1.65
CA HIS A 133 5.01 0.33 -3.04
C HIS A 133 3.86 -0.48 -3.63
N LEU A 134 3.47 -0.10 -4.83
CA LEU A 134 2.43 -0.77 -5.61
C LEU A 134 3.02 -1.12 -6.97
N PRO A 135 2.59 -2.22 -7.59
CA PRO A 135 3.01 -2.53 -8.95
C PRO A 135 2.60 -1.38 -9.86
N GLU A 136 3.41 -1.12 -10.89
CA GLU A 136 2.95 -0.28 -11.99
C GLU A 136 1.71 -0.96 -12.58
N LEU A 137 0.57 -0.30 -12.45
CA LEU A 137 -0.63 -0.71 -13.16
C LEU A 137 -0.29 -0.72 -14.65
N PRO A 138 -0.58 -1.80 -15.40
CA PRO A 138 -0.51 -1.72 -16.84
C PRO A 138 -1.38 -0.54 -17.22
N ALA A 139 -0.77 0.50 -17.80
CA ALA A 139 -1.44 1.75 -18.08
C ALA A 139 -2.81 1.39 -18.67
N VAL A 140 -3.89 1.70 -17.96
CA VAL A 140 -5.24 1.59 -18.53
C VAL A 140 -5.15 2.43 -19.77
N GLY A 141 -5.04 1.73 -20.92
CA GLY A 141 -4.27 2.19 -22.07
C GLY A 141 -4.53 3.66 -22.23
N GLY A 142 -3.49 4.48 -21.97
CA GLY A 142 -3.58 5.93 -22.05
C GLY A 142 -4.30 6.20 -23.34
N GLY A 143 -5.60 6.50 -23.22
CA GLY A 143 -6.47 6.46 -24.37
C GLY A 143 -5.86 7.47 -25.27
N ARG A 144 -5.35 7.04 -26.45
CA ARG A 144 -4.91 7.98 -27.47
C ARG A 144 -6.03 9.02 -27.49
N PRO A 145 -5.76 10.29 -27.15
CA PRO A 145 -6.80 11.29 -27.31
C PRO A 145 -7.22 11.16 -28.77
N LYS A 146 -8.45 10.68 -29.01
CA LYS A 146 -8.96 10.29 -30.34
C LYS A 146 -8.96 11.47 -31.32
N MET A 147 -8.56 12.66 -30.86
CA MET A 147 -8.51 13.91 -31.60
C MET A 147 -7.10 14.47 -31.86
N LEU A 148 -6.01 13.78 -31.50
CA LEU A 148 -4.67 14.26 -31.88
C LEU A 148 -4.22 13.58 -33.18
N ARG A 149 -4.36 14.30 -34.30
CA ARG A 149 -3.81 13.89 -35.60
C ARG A 149 -2.29 14.10 -35.60
N TRP A 150 -1.56 13.03 -35.89
CA TRP A 150 -0.10 12.97 -35.95
C TRP A 150 0.45 13.55 -37.27
N PRO A 151 1.74 13.95 -37.31
CA PRO A 151 2.74 13.75 -36.26
C PRO A 151 2.92 14.97 -35.36
N LEU A 152 2.78 14.75 -34.04
CA LEU A 152 3.14 15.74 -33.04
C LEU A 152 4.66 15.75 -32.88
N ARG A 153 5.28 16.93 -33.09
CA ARG A 153 6.65 17.21 -32.65
C ARG A 153 6.60 17.78 -31.24
N PHE A 154 7.21 17.09 -30.29
CA PHE A 154 7.50 17.62 -28.97
C PHE A 154 8.88 18.27 -29.01
N VAL A 155 8.93 19.60 -28.91
CA VAL A 155 10.17 20.35 -28.71
C VAL A 155 10.24 20.71 -27.23
N ILE A 156 11.18 20.12 -26.51
CA ILE A 156 11.49 20.50 -25.14
C ILE A 156 12.57 21.58 -25.22
N GLY A 157 12.18 22.83 -25.04
CA GLY A 157 13.04 23.99 -24.76
C GLY A 157 14.13 24.30 -25.79
N SER A 158 13.94 25.37 -26.56
CA SER A 158 15.04 26.12 -27.17
C SER A 158 15.21 27.43 -26.39
N SER A 159 16.41 27.68 -25.86
CA SER A 159 16.79 29.00 -25.36
C SER A 159 17.60 29.69 -26.45
N ASP A 160 17.19 30.91 -26.83
CA ASP A 160 18.09 31.89 -27.45
C ASP A 160 19.03 32.49 -26.38
#